data_AF-L0DAE0-F1
#
_entry.id   AF-L0DAE0-F1
#
_cell.length_a   1.000
_cell.length_b   1.000
_cell.length_c   1.000
_cell.angle_alpha   90.00
_cell.angle_beta   90.00
_cell.angle_gamma   90.00
#
_symmetry.space_group_name_H-M   'P 1'
#
loop_
_entity.id
_entity.type
_entity.pdbx_description
1 polymer ?
#
loop_
_entity_poly.entity_id
_entity_poly.type
_entity_poly.pdbx_seq_one_letter_code
_entity_poly.pdbx_strand_id
1 'polypeptide(L)'
;MQPRVWFWALRHGRQSRVWIVGKGIACLLLVGTALALARVSLVLPVYALLIIIGSWIIPLVTSYIPHDPTGVDELTQTRAFRGMIASAIALEHLYHLEHHLYPSVPHHNWARLAKWLDPHLERAGVRPIKLWF
;
A
#
# COMPACT_ATOMS: atom_id res chain seq x y z
N MET A 1 -16.00 -0.23 -8.80
CA MET A 1 -16.57 -1.59 -8.96
C MET A 1 -17.44 -2.06 -7.79
N GLN A 2 -17.21 -1.59 -6.56
CA GLN A 2 -17.93 -2.06 -5.35
C GLN A 2 -19.46 -1.83 -5.29
N PRO A 3 -20.07 -0.70 -5.71
CA PRO A 3 -21.51 -0.50 -5.55
C PRO A 3 -22.34 -1.43 -6.45
N ARG A 4 -21.85 -1.73 -7.66
CA ARG A 4 -22.50 -2.66 -8.59
C ARG A 4 -22.57 -4.08 -8.02
N VAL A 5 -21.50 -4.53 -7.36
CA VAL A 5 -21.43 -5.84 -6.71
C VAL A 5 -22.39 -5.90 -5.52
N TRP A 6 -22.47 -4.83 -4.72
CA TRP A 6 -23.39 -4.77 -3.59
C TRP A 6 -24.86 -4.81 -4.01
N PHE A 7 -25.25 -4.02 -5.03
CA PHE A 7 -26.61 -4.07 -5.58
C PHE A 7 -26.93 -5.42 -6.21
N TRP A 8 -25.96 -6.04 -6.90
CA TRP A 8 -26.14 -7.39 -7.43
C TRP A 8 -26.36 -8.41 -6.31
N ALA A 9 -25.56 -8.36 -5.24
CA ALA A 9 -25.69 -9.26 -4.08
C ALA A 9 -27.02 -9.07 -3.34
N LEU A 10 -27.52 -7.84 -3.22
CA LEU A 10 -28.85 -7.56 -2.66
C LEU A 10 -29.99 -8.15 -3.47
N ARG A 11 -29.86 -8.17 -4.80
CA ARG A 11 -30.87 -8.72 -5.71
C ARG A 11 -30.87 -10.24 -5.74
N HIS A 12 -29.70 -10.88 -5.63
CA HIS A 12 -29.55 -12.32 -5.86
C HIS A 12 -29.29 -13.16 -4.59
N GLY A 13 -28.86 -12.55 -3.48
CA GLY A 13 -28.48 -13.27 -2.27
C GLY A 13 -29.65 -13.55 -1.32
N ARG A 14 -30.67 -14.33 -1.69
CA ARG A 14 -31.89 -14.56 -0.88
C ARG A 14 -31.63 -14.95 0.59
N GLN A 15 -30.67 -15.84 0.86
CA GLN A 15 -30.34 -16.28 2.23
C GLN A 15 -29.43 -15.29 2.97
N SER A 16 -28.57 -14.55 2.26
CA SER A 16 -27.62 -13.60 2.85
C SER A 16 -28.14 -12.16 2.87
N ARG A 17 -29.33 -11.90 2.33
CA ARG A 17 -29.88 -10.54 2.17
C ARG A 17 -30.03 -9.81 3.49
N VAL A 18 -30.51 -10.51 4.53
CA VAL A 18 -30.63 -9.95 5.89
C VAL A 18 -29.27 -9.52 6.42
N TRP A 19 -28.22 -10.33 6.20
CA TRP A 19 -26.85 -9.99 6.59
C TRP A 19 -26.29 -8.82 5.79
N ILE A 20 -26.53 -8.76 4.47
CA ILE A 20 -26.06 -7.66 3.62
C ILE A 20 -26.72 -6.35 4.03
N VAL A 21 -28.04 -6.35 4.24
CA VAL A 21 -28.79 -5.17 4.69
C VAL A 21 -28.39 -4.80 6.12
N GLY A 22 -28.29 -5.77 7.03
CA GLY A 22 -27.90 -5.53 8.43
C GLY A 22 -26.51 -4.91 8.55
N LYS A 23 -25.52 -5.42 7.81
CA LYS A 23 -24.18 -4.81 7.74
C LYS A 23 -24.21 -3.41 7.13
N GLY A 24 -25.01 -3.21 6.08
CA GLY A 24 -25.20 -1.88 5.47
C GLY A 24 -25.78 -0.87 6.46
N ILE A 25 -26.85 -1.22 7.16
CA ILE A 25 -27.47 -0.40 8.21
C ILE A 25 -26.47 -0.14 9.34
N ALA A 26 -25.75 -1.16 9.82
CA ALA A 26 -24.74 -1.01 10.86
C ALA A 26 -23.64 -0.01 10.45
N CYS A 27 -23.14 -0.08 9.21
CA CYS A 27 -22.19 0.90 8.68
C CYS A 27 -22.78 2.32 8.65
N LEU A 28 -24.02 2.48 8.16
CA LEU A 28 -24.68 3.79 8.11
C LEU A 28 -24.90 4.37 9.51
N LEU A 29 -25.33 3.54 10.47
CA LEU A 29 -25.48 3.94 11.86
C LEU A 29 -24.14 4.34 12.47
N LEU A 30 -23.08 3.57 12.26
CA LEU A 30 -21.75 3.88 12.77
C LEU A 30 -21.25 5.24 12.25
N VAL A 31 -21.39 5.49 10.94
CA VAL A 31 -21.03 6.79 10.34
C VAL A 31 -21.92 7.91 10.87
N GLY A 32 -23.23 7.70 10.96
CA GLY A 32 -24.18 8.68 11.48
C GLY A 32 -23.88 9.06 12.93
N THR A 33 -23.62 8.06 13.79
CA THR A 33 -23.22 8.27 15.19
C THR A 33 -21.89 9.00 15.29
N ALA A 34 -20.90 8.64 14.47
CA ALA A 34 -19.61 9.34 14.46
C ALA A 34 -19.76 10.82 14.07
N LEU A 35 -20.59 11.13 13.06
CA LEU A 35 -20.87 12.51 12.64
C LEU A 35 -21.67 13.29 13.70
N ALA A 36 -22.61 12.64 14.39
CA ALA A 36 -23.35 13.26 15.48
C ALA A 36 -22.42 13.61 16.66
N LEU A 37 -21.53 12.67 17.03
CA LEU A 37 -20.56 12.85 18.11
C LEU A 37 -19.45 13.85 17.76
N ALA A 38 -19.15 14.06 16.48
CA ALA A 38 -18.15 15.04 16.04
C ALA A 38 -18.48 16.49 16.46
N ARG A 39 -19.76 16.81 16.71
CA ARG A 39 -20.19 18.12 17.25
C ARG A 39 -19.86 18.31 18.73
N VAL A 40 -19.73 17.21 19.47
CA VAL A 40 -19.46 17.21 20.92
C VAL A 40 -17.98 17.01 21.19
N SER A 41 -17.30 16.21 20.37
CA SER A 41 -15.88 15.90 20.52
C SER A 41 -15.17 15.81 19.18
N LEU A 42 -14.02 16.48 19.08
CA LEU A 42 -13.16 16.43 17.90
C LEU A 42 -12.29 15.16 17.82
N VAL A 43 -12.34 14.28 18.83
CA VAL A 43 -11.49 13.08 18.88
C VAL A 43 -11.75 12.17 17.68
N LEU A 44 -13.01 11.89 17.35
CA LEU A 44 -13.38 11.02 16.24
C LEU A 44 -12.99 11.59 14.86
N PRO A 45 -13.28 12.86 14.50
CA PRO A 45 -12.84 13.40 13.22
C PRO A 45 -11.32 13.52 13.11
N VAL A 46 -10.61 13.87 14.19
CA VAL A 46 -9.14 13.89 14.20
C VAL A 46 -8.59 12.49 13.98
N TYR A 47 -9.13 11.48 14.69
CA TYR A 47 -8.73 10.09 14.50
C TYR A 47 -8.99 9.61 13.06
N ALA A 48 -10.17 9.89 12.51
CA ALA A 48 -10.51 9.55 11.13
C ALA A 48 -9.56 10.22 10.14
N LEU A 49 -9.22 11.49 10.34
CA LEU A 49 -8.25 12.22 9.53
C LEU A 49 -6.86 11.57 9.59
N LEU A 50 -6.38 11.21 10.79
CA LEU A 50 -5.10 10.52 10.96
C LEU A 50 -5.07 9.17 10.26
N ILE A 51 -6.16 8.39 10.34
CA ILE A 51 -6.28 7.11 9.62
C ILE A 51 -6.29 7.34 8.12
N ILE A 52 -7.00 8.34 7.61
CA ILE A 52 -7.00 8.68 6.18
C ILE A 52 -5.59 9.06 5.73
N ILE A 53 -4.93 9.99 6.43
CA ILE A 53 -3.54 10.38 6.11
C ILE A 53 -2.63 9.15 6.13
N GLY A 54 -2.69 8.34 7.18
CA GLY A 54 -1.90 7.11 7.31
C GLY A 54 -2.17 6.10 6.19
N SER A 55 -3.43 5.97 5.75
CA SER A 55 -3.82 5.06 4.67
C SER A 55 -3.24 5.45 3.31
N TRP A 56 -2.87 6.73 3.12
CA TRP A 56 -2.18 7.21 1.92
C TRP A 56 -0.67 7.06 1.99
N ILE A 57 -0.08 7.01 3.18
CA ILE A 57 1.37 6.83 3.34
C ILE A 57 1.82 5.50 2.71
N ILE A 58 1.08 4.42 2.95
CA ILE A 58 1.43 3.10 2.41
C ILE A 58 1.49 3.11 0.88
N PRO A 59 0.40 3.41 0.12
CA PRO A 59 0.45 3.39 -1.34
C PRO A 59 1.43 4.42 -1.90
N LEU A 60 1.62 5.57 -1.23
CA LEU A 60 2.63 6.53 -1.64
C LEU A 60 4.04 5.93 -1.56
N VAL A 61 4.40 5.34 -0.43
CA VAL A 61 5.76 4.83 -0.15
C VAL A 61 6.04 3.51 -0.85
N THR A 62 5.05 2.62 -0.98
CA THR A 62 5.26 1.26 -1.50
C THR A 62 4.86 1.07 -2.96
N SER A 63 4.03 1.97 -3.52
CA SER A 63 3.52 1.83 -4.90
C SER A 63 3.75 3.04 -5.80
N TYR A 64 3.87 4.26 -5.28
CA TYR A 64 4.11 5.43 -6.14
C TYR A 64 5.59 5.80 -6.19
N ILE A 65 6.21 6.02 -5.02
CA ILE A 65 7.62 6.40 -4.91
C ILE A 65 8.55 5.37 -5.57
N PRO A 66 8.34 4.05 -5.44
CA PRO A 66 9.24 3.08 -6.03
C PRO A 66 9.11 2.88 -7.52
N HIS A 67 8.05 3.38 -8.15
CA HIS A 67 7.79 3.12 -9.55
C HIS A 67 8.04 4.36 -10.40
N ASP A 68 8.59 4.14 -11.59
CA ASP A 68 8.68 5.16 -12.61
C ASP A 68 7.66 4.86 -13.72
N PRO A 69 6.60 5.68 -13.88
CA PRO A 69 5.58 5.45 -14.89
C PRO A 69 6.12 5.59 -16.32
N THR A 70 7.34 6.13 -16.49
CA THR A 70 8.00 6.27 -17.80
C THR A 70 8.98 5.13 -18.09
N GLY A 71 9.16 4.19 -17.17
CA GLY A 71 10.03 3.03 -17.38
C GLY A 71 9.53 2.15 -18.53
N VAL A 72 10.46 1.71 -19.37
CA VAL A 72 10.17 0.95 -20.60
C VAL A 72 10.27 -0.56 -20.38
N ASP A 73 10.90 -0.99 -19.30
CA ASP A 73 11.08 -2.39 -18.91
C ASP A 73 10.98 -2.56 -17.39
N GLU A 74 10.96 -3.81 -16.91
CA GLU A 74 10.83 -4.12 -15.47
C GLU A 74 11.96 -3.53 -14.61
N LEU A 75 13.16 -3.33 -15.19
CA LEU A 75 14.33 -2.78 -14.52
C LEU A 75 14.25 -1.25 -14.34
N THR A 76 13.61 -0.57 -15.28
CA THR A 76 13.47 0.88 -15.30
C THR A 76 12.14 1.35 -14.72
N GLN A 77 11.11 0.50 -14.70
CA GLN A 77 9.82 0.77 -14.07
C GLN A 77 9.89 0.74 -12.54
N THR A 78 10.88 0.10 -11.95
CA THR A 78 11.06 0.06 -10.49
C THR A 78 12.43 0.60 -10.09
N ARG A 79 12.43 1.61 -9.23
CA ARG A 79 13.64 2.24 -8.69
C ARG A 79 14.30 1.30 -7.68
N ALA A 80 15.61 1.13 -7.80
CA ALA A 80 16.41 0.46 -6.79
C ALA A 80 16.68 1.42 -5.61
N PHE A 81 16.20 1.11 -4.41
CA PHE A 81 16.56 1.86 -3.20
C PHE A 81 17.71 1.18 -2.46
N ARG A 82 18.62 2.00 -1.94
CA ARG A 82 19.75 1.57 -1.10
C ARG A 82 19.91 2.53 0.08
N GLY A 83 20.56 2.06 1.14
CA GLY A 83 20.89 2.86 2.32
C GLY A 83 20.22 2.37 3.60
N MET A 84 20.91 2.56 4.72
CA MET A 84 20.51 2.03 6.04
C MET A 84 19.21 2.65 6.54
N ILE A 85 19.01 3.95 6.30
CA ILE A 85 17.80 4.67 6.75
C ILE A 85 16.58 4.23 5.96
N ALA A 86 16.69 4.11 4.64
CA ALA A 86 15.64 3.57 3.80
C ALA A 86 15.23 2.17 4.30
N SER A 87 16.22 1.31 4.52
CA SER A 87 15.99 -0.05 5.02
C SER A 87 15.34 -0.08 6.40
N ALA A 88 15.76 0.78 7.33
CA ALA A 88 15.23 0.80 8.70
C ALA A 88 13.80 1.36 8.77
N ILE A 89 13.54 2.50 8.12
CA ILE A 89 12.22 3.17 8.16
C ILE A 89 11.16 2.31 7.47
N ALA A 90 11.52 1.66 6.36
CA ALA A 90 10.60 0.83 5.62
C ALA A 90 10.65 -0.66 5.99
N LEU A 91 11.37 -1.03 7.06
CA LEU A 91 11.52 -2.44 7.48
C LEU A 91 11.92 -3.35 6.29
N GLU A 92 12.90 -2.92 5.51
CA GLU A 92 13.42 -3.59 4.31
C GLU A 92 12.41 -3.74 3.15
N HIS A 93 11.23 -3.12 3.22
CA HIS A 93 10.23 -3.19 2.13
C HIS A 93 10.56 -2.31 0.91
N LEU A 94 11.62 -1.49 0.99
CA LEU A 94 12.07 -0.65 -0.12
C LEU A 94 12.94 -1.40 -1.15
N TYR A 95 13.29 -2.66 -0.91
CA TYR A 95 13.89 -3.54 -1.92
C TYR A 95 12.84 -4.02 -2.93
N HIS A 96 12.15 -3.05 -3.53
CA HIS A 96 10.99 -3.30 -4.37
C HIS A 96 11.38 -3.87 -5.74
N LEU A 97 12.54 -3.44 -6.27
CA LEU A 97 13.06 -3.99 -7.52
C LEU A 97 13.42 -5.48 -7.35
N GLU A 98 14.03 -5.85 -6.22
CA GLU A 98 14.34 -7.23 -5.88
C GLU A 98 13.08 -8.08 -5.77
N HIS A 99 12.02 -7.53 -5.18
CA HIS A 99 10.72 -8.19 -5.09
C HIS A 99 10.11 -8.46 -6.47
N HIS A 100 10.17 -7.50 -7.41
CA HIS A 100 9.67 -7.70 -8.77
C HIS A 100 10.49 -8.72 -9.55
N LEU A 101 11.83 -8.65 -9.47
CA LEU A 101 12.72 -9.56 -10.19
C LEU A 101 12.70 -10.99 -9.63
N TYR A 102 12.54 -11.15 -8.31
CA TYR A 102 12.59 -12.45 -7.63
C TYR A 102 11.51 -12.55 -6.54
N PRO A 103 10.22 -12.64 -6.93
CA PRO A 103 9.09 -12.64 -5.98
C PRO A 103 9.08 -13.85 -5.03
N SER A 104 9.78 -14.93 -5.39
CA SER A 104 9.93 -16.13 -4.56
C SER A 104 10.92 -15.97 -3.39
N VAL A 105 11.73 -14.90 -3.39
CA VAL A 105 12.72 -14.69 -2.32
C VAL A 105 12.05 -14.00 -1.12
N PRO A 106 12.14 -14.58 0.10
CA PRO A 106 11.58 -13.96 1.30
C PRO A 106 12.17 -12.57 1.59
N HIS A 107 11.36 -11.66 2.12
CA HIS A 107 11.73 -10.25 2.30
C HIS A 107 12.99 -10.02 3.13
N HIS A 108 13.20 -10.80 4.19
CA HIS A 108 14.39 -10.72 5.05
C HIS A 108 15.71 -11.06 4.32
N ASN A 109 15.64 -11.60 3.11
CA ASN A 109 16.80 -11.89 2.27
C ASN A 109 17.01 -10.86 1.16
N TRP A 110 16.12 -9.87 0.99
CA TRP A 110 16.23 -8.90 -0.10
C TRP A 110 17.48 -8.02 0.03
N ALA A 111 17.86 -7.60 1.23
CA ALA A 111 19.12 -6.86 1.42
C ALA A 111 20.35 -7.65 0.99
N ARG A 112 20.32 -8.99 1.16
CA ARG A 112 21.38 -9.89 0.68
C ARG A 112 21.31 -10.02 -0.84
N LEU A 113 20.13 -10.24 -1.40
CA LEU A 113 19.91 -10.36 -2.84
C LEU A 113 20.34 -9.08 -3.58
N ALA A 114 20.02 -7.91 -3.03
CA ALA A 114 20.43 -6.61 -3.55
C ALA A 114 21.95 -6.53 -3.76
N LYS A 115 22.74 -6.94 -2.76
CA LYS A 115 24.22 -6.95 -2.86
C LYS A 115 24.74 -7.84 -3.99
N TRP A 116 24.03 -8.94 -4.28
CA TRP A 116 24.38 -9.84 -5.38
C TRP A 116 23.95 -9.27 -6.75
N LEU A 117 22.81 -8.57 -6.79
CA LEU A 117 22.27 -7.98 -8.01
C LEU A 117 22.94 -6.65 -8.38
N ASP A 118 23.46 -5.89 -7.42
CA ASP A 118 24.04 -4.56 -7.64
C ASP A 118 25.02 -4.51 -8.82
N PRO A 119 26.01 -5.42 -8.97
CA PRO A 119 26.91 -5.39 -10.12
C PRO A 119 26.21 -5.64 -11.46
N HIS A 120 25.11 -6.39 -11.48
CA HIS A 120 24.32 -6.64 -12.68
C HIS A 120 23.43 -5.43 -13.02
N LEU A 121 22.79 -4.84 -12.02
CA LEU A 121 21.96 -3.65 -12.14
C LEU A 121 22.78 -2.44 -12.62
N GLU A 122 23.99 -2.25 -12.08
CA GLU A 122 24.90 -1.19 -12.51
C GLU A 122 25.33 -1.35 -13.98
N ARG A 123 25.65 -2.58 -14.42
CA ARG A 123 25.95 -2.86 -15.83
C ARG A 123 24.76 -2.63 -16.76
N ALA A 124 23.54 -2.84 -16.26
CA ALA A 124 22.30 -2.54 -16.98
C ALA A 124 21.93 -1.04 -16.94
N GLY A 125 22.74 -0.19 -16.29
CA GLY A 125 22.53 1.26 -16.21
C GLY A 125 21.53 1.68 -15.14
N VAL A 126 21.05 0.76 -14.29
CA VAL A 126 20.16 1.07 -13.17
C VAL A 126 20.96 1.82 -12.09
N ARG A 127 20.54 3.04 -11.78
CA ARG A 127 21.18 3.86 -10.73
C ARG A 127 20.38 3.75 -9.43
N PRO A 128 20.95 3.20 -8.34
CA PRO A 128 20.25 3.13 -7.08
C PRO A 128 20.09 4.50 -6.44
N ILE A 129 18.91 4.75 -5.88
CA ILE A 129 18.64 5.89 -5.02
C ILE A 129 19.18 5.57 -3.63
N LYS A 130 20.29 6.22 -3.27
CA LYS A 130 20.96 6.04 -1.99
C LYS A 130 20.46 7.06 -0.98
N LEU A 131 19.73 6.60 0.03
CA LEU A 131 19.35 7.41 1.19
C LEU A 131 20.35 7.12 2.32
N TRP A 132 21.48 7.85 2.25
CA TRP A 132 22.68 7.79 3.10
C TRP A 132 23.58 6.55 2.89
N PHE A 133 24.82 6.82 2.44
CA PHE A 133 25.97 5.97 2.09
C PHE A 133 25.70 4.64 1.35
#